data_AF-A0A6C0EHZ0-F1
#
_entry.id   AF-A0A6C0EHZ0-F1
#
_cell.length_a   1.000
_cell.length_b   1.000
_cell.length_c   1.000
_cell.angle_alpha   90.00
_cell.angle_beta   90.00
_cell.angle_gamma   90.00
#
_symmetry.space_group_name_H-M   'P 1'
#
loop_
_entity.id
_entity.type
_entity.pdbx_description
1 polymer ?
#
loop_
_entity_poly.entity_id
_entity_poly.type
_entity_poly.pdbx_seq_one_letter_code
_entity_poly.pdbx_strand_id
1 'polypeptide(L)'
;MSDILFILGNGPSLSNIMNNDKYLEYVKQHDTFCLNSFYKMMKKYDFTPTYYGCFDYIVNESMKKDFSKLVLEENGIKELYFIGNQRMGQLSYSEEVLNNDKFVKFNFKDQGMDGFKEISKSFDSFANTGSSGANALQIGIMKGYKKIILLGCDCNYIEKVDGANVNSSGQLVIKDNVKENPNYWFPEYHSNGDTYNFPKTQIYQIGSWKNIYNHCPKDVEILNCSEISQIPYFKKININICIENEYKKQVLILLCGLPRTFKQCSQNIMQTLITCNSKYNFTIIVSTDKTFANKEKWCNKTDEKKYDNIEELENDLHKCYTTTNCNIKKILYSSLHEAPGSIFQVRLKSILEYCDLNKLNFDKYIFIRPDIVLNKQINLDVYNNVFHLVPGPGNLTIPSSRNWMGADWDYMWIGCKESFMLWVYPYILEPRWEITNVVDNVYTKLWKKQIPLSDDEAYKINQSHNCLGVTNHSLYEYYARIIKFLIMLKIKFTNSNDIVASVIR
;
A
#
# COMPACT_ATOMS: atom_id res chain seq x y z
N MET A 1 -12.58 -3.44 0.25
CA MET A 1 -12.31 -3.71 -1.16
C MET A 1 -10.83 -3.51 -1.37
N SER A 2 -10.22 -4.31 -2.25
CA SER A 2 -8.85 -4.00 -2.68
C SER A 2 -8.89 -2.72 -3.52
N ASP A 3 -7.84 -1.90 -3.49
CA ASP A 3 -7.74 -0.73 -4.39
C ASP A 3 -7.30 -1.13 -5.82
N ILE A 4 -6.89 -2.39 -5.99
CA ILE A 4 -6.34 -2.95 -7.22
C ILE A 4 -7.29 -4.03 -7.77
N LEU A 5 -7.53 -3.97 -9.09
CA LEU A 5 -8.24 -5.00 -9.83
C LEU A 5 -7.32 -5.66 -10.86
N PHE A 6 -7.22 -6.98 -10.83
CA PHE A 6 -6.59 -7.76 -11.88
C PHE A 6 -7.63 -8.24 -12.90
N ILE A 7 -7.48 -7.87 -14.16
CA ILE A 7 -8.25 -8.45 -15.27
C ILE A 7 -7.47 -9.62 -15.84
N LEU A 8 -8.02 -10.82 -15.70
CA LEU A 8 -7.45 -12.05 -16.21
C LEU A 8 -8.14 -12.40 -17.53
N GLY A 9 -7.46 -12.08 -18.62
CA GLY A 9 -7.74 -12.66 -19.93
C GLY A 9 -7.42 -14.15 -19.95
N ASN A 10 -7.42 -14.75 -21.14
CA ASN A 10 -7.11 -16.18 -21.30
C ASN A 10 -5.98 -16.44 -22.29
N GLY A 11 -5.22 -15.41 -22.69
CA GLY A 11 -4.08 -15.55 -23.59
C GLY A 11 -2.93 -16.35 -22.98
N PRO A 12 -2.01 -16.88 -23.82
CA PRO A 12 -0.92 -17.76 -23.39
C PRO A 12 -0.04 -17.21 -22.26
N SER A 13 0.16 -15.89 -22.17
CA SER A 13 1.01 -15.29 -21.12
C SER A 13 0.49 -15.49 -19.71
N LEU A 14 -0.80 -15.80 -19.54
CA LEU A 14 -1.36 -16.08 -18.22
C LEU A 14 -0.76 -17.33 -17.58
N SER A 15 -0.26 -18.28 -18.39
CA SER A 15 0.39 -19.51 -17.90
C SER A 15 1.51 -19.22 -16.91
N ASN A 16 2.32 -18.19 -17.17
CA ASN A 16 3.46 -17.80 -16.32
C ASN A 16 3.01 -17.26 -14.96
N ILE A 17 1.80 -16.71 -14.89
CA ILE A 17 1.20 -16.26 -13.62
C ILE A 17 0.61 -17.45 -12.87
N MET A 18 -0.22 -18.24 -13.54
CA MET A 18 -0.94 -19.34 -12.88
C MET A 18 -0.01 -20.45 -12.39
N ASN A 19 1.09 -20.71 -13.10
CA ASN A 19 2.06 -21.75 -12.73
C ASN A 19 3.21 -21.26 -11.84
N ASN A 20 3.13 -20.02 -11.34
CA ASN A 20 4.11 -19.47 -10.40
C ASN A 20 3.43 -19.15 -9.07
N ASP A 21 3.74 -19.94 -8.03
CA ASP A 21 3.08 -19.82 -6.71
C ASP A 21 3.17 -18.41 -6.13
N LYS A 22 4.33 -17.74 -6.28
CA LYS A 22 4.51 -16.36 -5.79
C LYS A 22 3.55 -15.39 -6.49
N TYR A 23 3.38 -15.54 -7.80
CA TYR A 23 2.52 -14.65 -8.58
C TYR A 23 1.05 -14.94 -8.33
N LEU A 24 0.69 -16.23 -8.28
CA LEU A 24 -0.66 -16.67 -7.99
C LEU A 24 -1.12 -16.20 -6.61
N GLU A 25 -0.30 -16.40 -5.57
CA GLU A 25 -0.62 -15.97 -4.20
C GLU A 25 -0.74 -14.44 -4.07
N TYR A 26 0.09 -13.68 -4.78
CA TYR A 26 -0.06 -12.23 -4.84
C TYR A 26 -1.38 -11.84 -5.50
N VAL A 27 -1.71 -12.39 -6.67
CA VAL A 27 -2.97 -12.08 -7.37
C VAL A 27 -4.20 -12.44 -6.51
N LYS A 28 -4.16 -13.56 -5.76
CA LYS A 28 -5.23 -13.97 -4.83
C LYS A 28 -5.50 -12.97 -3.70
N GLN A 29 -4.56 -12.09 -3.37
CA GLN A 29 -4.72 -11.06 -2.32
C GLN A 29 -5.52 -9.84 -2.80
N HIS A 30 -5.80 -9.75 -4.11
CA HIS A 30 -6.48 -8.63 -4.74
C HIS A 30 -7.82 -9.01 -5.34
N ASP A 31 -8.61 -8.00 -5.69
CA ASP A 31 -9.81 -8.26 -6.45
C ASP A 31 -9.44 -8.65 -7.89
N THR A 32 -10.16 -9.64 -8.43
CA THR A 32 -9.85 -10.24 -9.73
C THR A 32 -11.11 -10.37 -10.58
N PHE A 33 -10.94 -10.24 -11.90
CA PHE A 33 -12.00 -10.41 -12.88
C PHE A 33 -11.56 -11.47 -13.90
N CYS A 34 -12.18 -12.65 -13.87
CA CYS A 34 -11.92 -13.73 -14.82
C CYS A 34 -12.99 -13.82 -15.91
N LEU A 35 -12.61 -14.42 -17.05
CA LEU A 35 -13.42 -14.35 -18.27
C LEU A 35 -13.67 -15.71 -18.91
N ASN A 36 -14.82 -15.80 -19.59
CA ASN A 36 -15.18 -16.84 -20.54
C ASN A 36 -15.03 -18.27 -19.96
N SER A 37 -14.03 -19.04 -20.38
CA SER A 37 -13.83 -20.45 -19.99
C SER A 37 -12.90 -20.66 -18.80
N PHE A 38 -12.47 -19.59 -18.13
CA PHE A 38 -11.57 -19.67 -16.97
C PHE A 38 -12.14 -20.55 -15.83
N TYR A 39 -13.47 -20.67 -15.70
CA TYR A 39 -14.13 -21.51 -14.70
C TYR A 39 -13.64 -22.97 -14.70
N LYS A 40 -13.20 -23.48 -15.86
CA LYS A 40 -12.62 -24.82 -16.00
C LYS A 40 -11.34 -25.01 -15.18
N MET A 41 -10.65 -23.92 -14.86
CA MET A 41 -9.33 -23.93 -14.20
C MET A 41 -9.40 -23.55 -12.72
N MET A 42 -10.52 -23.00 -12.25
CA MET A 42 -10.68 -22.53 -10.85
C MET A 42 -10.31 -23.60 -9.83
N LYS A 43 -10.84 -24.83 -9.99
CA LYS A 43 -10.56 -25.95 -9.08
C LYS A 43 -9.10 -26.40 -9.12
N LYS A 44 -8.45 -26.38 -10.29
CA LYS A 44 -7.06 -26.83 -10.44
C LYS A 44 -6.08 -25.92 -9.71
N TYR A 45 -6.32 -24.61 -9.69
CA TYR A 45 -5.44 -23.62 -9.09
C TYR A 45 -5.88 -23.14 -7.71
N ASP A 46 -6.95 -23.74 -7.16
CA ASP A 46 -7.61 -23.28 -5.93
C ASP A 46 -7.84 -21.75 -5.97
N PHE A 47 -8.44 -21.30 -7.08
CA PHE A 47 -8.55 -19.89 -7.41
C PHE A 47 -10.01 -19.53 -7.64
N THR A 48 -10.50 -18.61 -6.81
CA THR A 48 -11.84 -18.05 -6.92
C THR A 48 -11.75 -16.57 -7.23
N PRO A 49 -12.26 -16.10 -8.38
CA PRO A 49 -12.20 -14.69 -8.71
C PRO A 49 -13.26 -13.87 -7.96
N THR A 50 -13.00 -12.59 -7.75
CA THR A 50 -13.99 -11.66 -7.18
C THR A 50 -15.18 -11.48 -8.12
N TYR A 51 -14.87 -11.27 -9.41
CA TYR A 51 -15.82 -11.03 -10.48
C TYR A 51 -15.59 -12.00 -11.63
N TYR A 52 -16.66 -12.33 -12.34
CA TYR A 52 -16.56 -13.22 -13.49
C TYR A 52 -17.51 -12.78 -14.60
N GLY A 53 -17.12 -12.95 -15.87
CA GLY A 53 -18.01 -12.56 -16.96
C GLY A 53 -17.73 -13.15 -18.32
N CYS A 54 -18.69 -13.00 -19.20
CA CYS A 54 -18.60 -13.35 -20.62
C CYS A 54 -19.42 -12.36 -21.44
N PHE A 55 -18.76 -11.66 -22.37
CA PHE A 55 -19.36 -10.60 -23.19
C PHE A 55 -19.35 -10.96 -24.68
N ASP A 56 -19.40 -12.25 -25.00
CA ASP A 56 -19.56 -12.77 -26.35
C ASP A 56 -20.86 -13.59 -26.43
N TYR A 57 -21.76 -13.20 -27.32
CA TYR A 57 -23.08 -13.84 -27.44
C TYR A 57 -23.01 -15.32 -27.84
N ILE A 58 -22.04 -15.70 -28.69
CA ILE A 58 -21.88 -17.09 -29.15
C ILE A 58 -21.34 -17.94 -28.00
N VAL A 59 -20.33 -17.44 -27.29
CA VAL A 59 -19.74 -18.17 -26.16
C VAL A 59 -20.76 -18.31 -25.02
N ASN A 60 -21.55 -17.28 -24.71
CA ASN A 60 -22.63 -17.36 -23.73
C ASN A 60 -23.66 -18.43 -24.10
N GLU A 61 -24.03 -18.52 -25.38
CA GLU A 61 -24.97 -19.54 -25.84
C GLU A 61 -24.36 -20.95 -25.78
N SER A 62 -23.11 -21.11 -26.23
CA SER A 62 -22.37 -22.37 -26.20
C SER A 62 -22.17 -22.89 -24.77
N MET A 63 -21.88 -21.99 -23.82
CA MET A 63 -21.54 -22.33 -22.43
C MET A 63 -22.69 -22.06 -21.45
N LYS A 64 -23.92 -21.85 -21.95
CA LYS A 64 -25.07 -21.44 -21.14
C LYS A 64 -25.30 -22.35 -19.93
N LYS A 65 -25.22 -23.67 -20.11
CA LYS A 65 -25.42 -24.65 -19.03
C LYS A 65 -24.37 -24.51 -17.93
N ASP A 66 -23.11 -24.33 -18.31
CA ASP A 66 -22.00 -24.20 -17.36
C ASP A 66 -22.06 -22.85 -16.63
N PHE A 67 -22.42 -21.76 -17.32
CA PHE A 67 -22.62 -20.46 -16.68
C PHE A 67 -23.83 -20.46 -15.73
N SER A 68 -24.94 -21.10 -16.10
CA SER A 68 -26.07 -21.31 -15.20
C SER A 68 -25.64 -22.06 -13.94
N LYS A 69 -24.86 -23.14 -14.08
CA LYS A 69 -24.31 -23.88 -12.95
C LYS A 69 -23.40 -22.99 -12.07
N LEU A 70 -22.50 -22.22 -12.68
CA LEU A 70 -21.61 -21.30 -11.96
C LEU A 70 -22.38 -20.23 -11.16
N VAL A 71 -23.53 -19.77 -11.66
CA VAL A 71 -24.38 -18.83 -10.91
C VAL A 71 -25.01 -19.50 -9.70
N LEU A 72 -25.54 -20.71 -9.87
CA LEU A 72 -26.33 -21.38 -8.83
C LEU A 72 -25.46 -22.06 -7.75
N GLU A 73 -24.21 -22.41 -8.06
CA GLU A 73 -23.30 -23.03 -7.10
C GLU A 73 -22.71 -22.04 -6.08
N GLU A 74 -22.47 -22.51 -4.86
CA GLU A 74 -21.65 -21.79 -3.88
C GLU A 74 -20.18 -21.87 -4.28
N ASN A 75 -19.60 -20.74 -4.69
CA ASN A 75 -18.25 -20.69 -5.22
C ASN A 75 -17.49 -19.42 -4.87
N GLY A 76 -17.97 -18.61 -3.91
CA GLY A 76 -17.27 -17.41 -3.42
C GLY A 76 -17.18 -16.23 -4.40
N ILE A 77 -17.60 -16.37 -5.66
CA ILE A 77 -17.67 -15.27 -6.64
C ILE A 77 -18.73 -14.27 -6.17
N LYS A 78 -18.41 -12.97 -6.18
CA LYS A 78 -19.34 -11.93 -5.71
C LYS A 78 -20.35 -11.54 -6.78
N GLU A 79 -19.89 -11.32 -8.01
CA GLU A 79 -20.73 -10.83 -9.09
C GLU A 79 -20.37 -11.51 -10.42
N LEU A 80 -21.41 -11.87 -11.19
CA LEU A 80 -21.37 -12.60 -12.46
C LEU A 80 -22.01 -11.76 -13.56
N TYR A 81 -21.28 -11.55 -14.64
CA TYR A 81 -21.64 -10.65 -15.74
C TYR A 81 -21.77 -11.41 -17.06
N PHE A 82 -22.98 -11.87 -17.36
CA PHE A 82 -23.26 -12.63 -18.58
C PHE A 82 -24.27 -11.90 -19.45
N ILE A 83 -23.93 -11.65 -20.72
CA ILE A 83 -24.80 -10.92 -21.66
C ILE A 83 -25.91 -11.79 -22.26
N GLY A 84 -25.82 -13.11 -22.10
CA GLY A 84 -26.74 -14.07 -22.70
C GLY A 84 -26.55 -14.18 -24.21
N ASN A 85 -27.64 -14.33 -24.99
CA ASN A 85 -27.56 -14.50 -26.45
C ASN A 85 -28.07 -13.28 -27.22
N GLN A 86 -27.83 -13.25 -28.54
CA GLN A 86 -28.15 -12.07 -29.36
C GLN A 86 -29.65 -11.76 -29.43
N ARG A 87 -30.53 -12.78 -29.34
CA ARG A 87 -31.98 -12.63 -29.52
C ARG A 87 -32.69 -12.17 -28.24
N MET A 88 -32.31 -12.73 -27.10
CA MET A 88 -33.00 -12.54 -25.82
C MET A 88 -32.15 -11.81 -24.78
N GLY A 89 -30.87 -11.59 -25.07
CA GLY A 89 -29.91 -11.09 -24.07
C GLY A 89 -29.90 -11.99 -22.85
N GLN A 90 -29.90 -11.37 -21.66
CA GLN A 90 -29.92 -12.07 -20.39
C GLN A 90 -31.20 -12.90 -20.17
N LEU A 91 -32.32 -12.56 -20.79
CA LEU A 91 -33.56 -13.35 -20.70
C LEU A 91 -33.43 -14.75 -21.33
N SER A 92 -32.31 -15.03 -21.99
CA SER A 92 -31.98 -16.39 -22.38
C SER A 92 -31.78 -17.31 -21.16
N TYR A 93 -31.34 -16.82 -19.99
CA TYR A 93 -31.17 -17.62 -18.78
C TYR A 93 -32.50 -17.94 -18.07
N SER A 94 -32.51 -18.97 -17.21
CA SER A 94 -33.67 -19.30 -16.39
C SER A 94 -33.95 -18.19 -15.36
N GLU A 95 -35.20 -18.11 -14.91
CA GLU A 95 -35.61 -17.17 -13.87
C GLU A 95 -34.81 -17.35 -12.57
N GLU A 96 -34.48 -18.59 -12.21
CA GLU A 96 -33.62 -18.92 -11.05
C GLU A 96 -32.24 -18.26 -11.16
N VAL A 97 -31.61 -18.34 -12.34
CA VAL A 97 -30.31 -17.69 -12.60
C VAL A 97 -30.44 -16.18 -12.56
N LEU A 98 -31.49 -15.64 -13.19
CA LEU A 98 -31.73 -14.21 -13.23
C LEU A 98 -32.02 -13.61 -11.85
N ASN A 99 -32.66 -14.36 -10.95
CA ASN A 99 -33.00 -13.89 -9.62
C ASN A 99 -31.93 -14.21 -8.57
N ASN A 100 -30.81 -14.82 -8.96
CA ASN A 100 -29.68 -15.04 -8.08
C ASN A 100 -28.93 -13.73 -7.79
N ASP A 101 -28.62 -13.44 -6.54
CA ASP A 101 -27.98 -12.19 -6.11
C ASP A 101 -26.61 -11.94 -6.74
N LYS A 102 -25.90 -12.99 -7.14
CA LYS A 102 -24.61 -12.86 -7.84
C LYS A 102 -24.78 -12.45 -9.29
N PHE A 103 -25.93 -12.72 -9.91
CA PHE A 103 -26.15 -12.43 -11.32
C PHE A 103 -26.46 -10.96 -11.53
N VAL A 104 -25.54 -10.23 -12.17
CA VAL A 104 -25.73 -8.80 -12.43
C VAL A 104 -26.60 -8.61 -13.68
N LYS A 105 -27.74 -7.95 -13.50
CA LYS A 105 -28.62 -7.54 -14.61
C LYS A 105 -28.11 -6.24 -15.23
N PHE A 106 -27.97 -6.20 -16.55
CA PHE A 106 -27.56 -5.00 -17.27
C PHE A 106 -28.04 -5.01 -18.72
N ASN A 107 -28.23 -3.81 -19.25
CA ASN A 107 -28.69 -3.57 -20.61
C ASN A 107 -27.49 -3.38 -21.54
N PHE A 108 -27.00 -4.47 -22.09
CA PHE A 108 -25.86 -4.46 -23.00
C PHE A 108 -26.23 -3.86 -24.36
N LYS A 109 -25.56 -2.77 -24.73
CA LYS A 109 -25.77 -2.03 -25.98
C LYS A 109 -24.62 -2.27 -26.93
N ASP A 110 -24.87 -3.07 -27.97
CA ASP A 110 -23.92 -3.21 -29.06
C ASP A 110 -24.07 -2.03 -30.04
N GLN A 111 -23.07 -1.15 -30.04
CA GLN A 111 -23.06 0.07 -30.87
C GLN A 111 -22.01 -0.02 -31.99
N GLY A 112 -21.37 -1.19 -32.15
CA GLY A 112 -20.20 -1.36 -33.01
C GLY A 112 -18.96 -0.63 -32.48
N MET A 113 -17.82 -0.85 -33.15
CA MET A 113 -16.52 -0.33 -32.69
C MET A 113 -16.45 1.20 -32.69
N ASP A 114 -17.04 1.85 -33.69
CA ASP A 114 -17.03 3.32 -33.84
C ASP A 114 -18.14 4.01 -33.02
N GLY A 115 -19.08 3.25 -32.47
CA GLY A 115 -20.20 3.77 -31.69
C GLY A 115 -19.86 4.03 -30.22
N PHE A 116 -18.76 3.48 -29.71
CA PHE A 116 -18.34 3.67 -28.33
C PHE A 116 -17.79 5.09 -28.11
N LYS A 117 -18.42 5.86 -27.20
CA LYS A 117 -18.10 7.29 -26.98
C LYS A 117 -17.63 7.65 -25.59
N GLU A 118 -17.93 6.82 -24.59
CA GLU A 118 -17.51 7.02 -23.21
C GLU A 118 -17.64 5.72 -22.42
N ILE A 119 -16.93 5.64 -21.30
CA ILE A 119 -17.15 4.62 -20.28
C ILE A 119 -18.58 4.76 -19.75
N SER A 120 -19.30 3.64 -19.67
CA SER A 120 -20.67 3.58 -19.17
C SER A 120 -20.76 4.09 -17.73
N LYS A 121 -21.85 4.78 -17.39
CA LYS A 121 -22.07 5.34 -16.04
C LYS A 121 -23.02 4.50 -15.19
N SER A 122 -23.76 3.59 -15.81
CA SER A 122 -24.68 2.67 -15.14
C SER A 122 -24.84 1.37 -15.93
N PHE A 123 -25.37 0.35 -15.27
CA PHE A 123 -25.72 -0.93 -15.89
C PHE A 123 -27.01 -0.87 -16.72
N ASP A 124 -27.84 0.18 -16.57
CA ASP A 124 -29.07 0.38 -17.36
C ASP A 124 -28.78 0.72 -18.83
N SER A 125 -27.56 1.12 -19.14
CA SER A 125 -27.10 1.38 -20.50
C SER A 125 -25.59 1.11 -20.60
N PHE A 126 -25.23 -0.17 -20.63
CA PHE A 126 -23.84 -0.62 -20.70
C PHE A 126 -23.39 -0.72 -22.15
N ALA A 127 -22.53 0.20 -22.60
CA ALA A 127 -22.00 0.23 -23.96
C ALA A 127 -20.95 -0.87 -24.16
N ASN A 128 -21.11 -1.68 -25.22
CA ASN A 128 -20.14 -2.69 -25.61
C ASN A 128 -18.85 -2.03 -26.10
N THR A 129 -17.72 -2.41 -25.51
CA THR A 129 -16.39 -1.96 -25.94
C THR A 129 -15.83 -2.78 -27.10
N GLY A 130 -16.33 -3.99 -27.34
CA GLY A 130 -15.95 -4.87 -28.45
C GLY A 130 -15.30 -6.20 -28.06
N SER A 131 -14.74 -6.33 -26.85
CA SER A 131 -14.17 -7.60 -26.35
C SER A 131 -14.51 -7.85 -24.88
N SER A 132 -14.49 -9.11 -24.45
CA SER A 132 -14.72 -9.47 -23.03
C SER A 132 -13.72 -8.81 -22.09
N GLY A 133 -12.44 -8.72 -22.49
CA GLY A 133 -11.38 -8.10 -21.69
C GLY A 133 -11.62 -6.60 -21.47
N ALA A 134 -11.92 -5.86 -22.54
CA ALA A 134 -12.19 -4.44 -22.46
C ALA A 134 -13.51 -4.15 -21.70
N ASN A 135 -14.54 -4.98 -21.84
CA ASN A 135 -15.78 -4.84 -21.08
C ASN A 135 -15.58 -5.08 -19.58
N ALA A 136 -14.78 -6.07 -19.17
CA ALA A 136 -14.42 -6.27 -17.77
C ALA A 136 -13.62 -5.11 -17.20
N LEU A 137 -12.70 -4.54 -17.97
CA LEU A 137 -11.98 -3.33 -17.57
C LEU A 137 -12.93 -2.14 -17.38
N GLN A 138 -13.86 -1.92 -18.30
CA GLN A 138 -14.90 -0.89 -18.15
C GLN A 138 -15.69 -1.07 -16.84
N ILE A 139 -16.08 -2.30 -16.48
CA ILE A 139 -16.75 -2.57 -15.21
C ILE A 139 -15.84 -2.21 -14.03
N GLY A 140 -14.55 -2.55 -14.09
CA GLY A 140 -13.57 -2.15 -13.08
C GLY A 140 -13.56 -0.63 -12.85
N ILE A 141 -13.54 0.15 -13.93
CA ILE A 141 -13.61 1.62 -13.85
C ILE A 141 -14.93 2.07 -13.20
N MET A 142 -16.06 1.51 -13.63
CA MET A 142 -17.39 1.83 -13.09
C MET A 142 -17.51 1.54 -11.59
N LYS A 143 -16.84 0.48 -11.11
CA LYS A 143 -16.80 0.12 -9.69
C LYS A 143 -15.83 0.97 -8.87
N GLY A 144 -15.11 1.90 -9.51
CA GLY A 144 -14.26 2.88 -8.84
C GLY A 144 -12.81 2.46 -8.64
N TYR A 145 -12.37 1.34 -9.22
CA TYR A 145 -10.97 0.93 -9.15
C TYR A 145 -10.08 1.98 -9.84
N LYS A 146 -9.03 2.40 -9.13
CA LYS A 146 -8.06 3.41 -9.62
C LYS A 146 -6.79 2.78 -10.18
N LYS A 147 -6.54 1.51 -9.88
CA LYS A 147 -5.43 0.75 -10.44
C LYS A 147 -5.92 -0.58 -10.98
N ILE A 148 -5.73 -0.80 -12.28
CA ILE A 148 -6.16 -2.00 -12.98
C ILE A 148 -4.95 -2.63 -13.69
N ILE A 149 -4.75 -3.93 -13.47
CA ILE A 149 -3.61 -4.68 -14.02
C ILE A 149 -4.12 -5.76 -14.97
N LEU A 150 -3.56 -5.81 -16.18
CA LEU A 150 -3.95 -6.76 -17.22
C LEU A 150 -3.01 -7.96 -17.27
N LEU A 151 -3.56 -9.16 -17.14
CA LEU A 151 -2.85 -10.44 -17.25
C LEU A 151 -3.51 -11.32 -18.32
N GLY A 152 -2.73 -12.05 -19.13
CA GLY A 152 -3.29 -12.89 -20.20
C GLY A 152 -4.07 -12.13 -21.28
N CYS A 153 -3.84 -10.83 -21.45
CA CYS A 153 -4.51 -9.99 -22.43
C CYS A 153 -3.62 -9.80 -23.67
N ASP A 154 -3.36 -10.89 -24.40
CA ASP A 154 -2.26 -10.92 -25.37
C ASP A 154 -2.58 -10.30 -26.74
N CYS A 155 -3.82 -10.42 -27.22
CA CYS A 155 -4.24 -9.89 -28.53
C CYS A 155 -3.35 -10.32 -29.71
N ASN A 156 -2.81 -11.54 -29.68
CA ASN A 156 -2.00 -12.16 -30.73
C ASN A 156 -2.70 -13.37 -31.36
N TYR A 157 -4.03 -13.31 -31.49
CA TYR A 157 -4.84 -14.46 -31.89
C TYR A 157 -4.55 -14.93 -33.32
N ILE A 158 -4.51 -16.25 -33.49
CA ILE A 158 -4.67 -16.92 -34.76
C ILE A 158 -6.18 -16.98 -35.07
N GLU A 159 -6.57 -16.42 -36.22
CA GLU A 159 -7.98 -16.22 -36.58
C GLU A 159 -8.77 -17.53 -36.69
N LYS A 160 -8.13 -18.61 -37.14
CA LYS A 160 -8.70 -19.96 -37.18
C LYS A 160 -7.63 -20.94 -36.70
N VAL A 161 -7.88 -21.57 -35.56
CA VAL A 161 -6.98 -22.59 -35.00
C VAL A 161 -7.19 -23.94 -35.69
N ASP A 162 -6.17 -24.79 -35.64
CA ASP A 162 -6.27 -26.16 -36.13
C ASP A 162 -7.35 -26.94 -35.36
N GLY A 163 -8.11 -27.78 -36.07
CA GLY A 163 -9.27 -28.50 -35.52
C GLY A 163 -10.58 -27.69 -35.47
N ALA A 164 -10.57 -26.41 -35.87
CA ALA A 164 -11.77 -25.60 -36.03
C ALA A 164 -12.31 -25.64 -37.46
N ASN A 165 -13.64 -25.67 -37.61
CA ASN A 165 -14.34 -25.56 -38.89
C ASN A 165 -15.36 -24.42 -38.87
N VAL A 166 -15.68 -23.87 -40.04
CA VAL A 166 -16.72 -22.83 -40.16
C VAL A 166 -18.07 -23.51 -40.37
N ASN A 167 -19.07 -23.20 -39.55
CA ASN A 167 -20.43 -23.69 -39.73
C ASN A 167 -21.22 -22.86 -40.77
N SER A 168 -22.45 -23.26 -41.07
CA SER A 168 -23.32 -22.57 -42.03
C SER A 168 -23.65 -21.12 -41.64
N SER A 169 -23.49 -20.77 -40.36
CA SER A 169 -23.73 -19.42 -39.83
C SER A 169 -22.44 -18.56 -39.82
N GLY A 170 -21.33 -19.06 -40.38
CA GLY A 170 -20.06 -18.35 -40.43
C GLY A 170 -19.28 -18.33 -39.11
N GLN A 171 -19.66 -19.17 -38.14
CA GLN A 171 -19.02 -19.26 -36.82
C GLN A 171 -17.99 -20.40 -36.82
N LEU A 172 -16.99 -20.31 -35.94
CA LEU A 172 -16.02 -21.38 -35.75
C LEU A 172 -16.59 -22.42 -34.78
N VAL A 173 -16.37 -23.69 -35.10
CA VAL A 173 -16.78 -24.85 -34.31
C VAL A 173 -15.60 -25.79 -34.16
N ILE A 174 -15.27 -26.17 -32.93
CA ILE A 174 -14.27 -27.21 -32.67
C ILE A 174 -14.88 -28.58 -33.01
N LYS A 175 -14.25 -29.33 -33.92
CA LYS A 175 -14.72 -30.68 -34.30
C LYS A 175 -13.81 -31.81 -33.83
N ASP A 176 -12.57 -31.49 -33.50
CA ASP A 176 -11.56 -32.45 -33.06
C ASP A 176 -11.07 -32.10 -31.65
N ASN A 177 -10.46 -33.05 -30.96
CA ASN A 177 -9.73 -32.76 -29.73
C ASN A 177 -8.52 -31.89 -30.07
N VAL A 178 -8.65 -30.58 -29.92
CA VAL A 178 -7.58 -29.61 -30.07
C VAL A 178 -6.56 -29.87 -28.97
N LYS A 179 -5.42 -30.49 -29.33
CA LYS A 179 -4.36 -30.81 -28.38
C LYS A 179 -3.62 -29.56 -27.90
N GLU A 180 -3.46 -28.59 -28.79
CA GLU A 180 -2.79 -27.33 -28.52
C GLU A 180 -3.60 -26.20 -29.13
N ASN A 181 -3.93 -25.20 -28.32
CA ASN A 181 -4.61 -23.99 -28.79
C ASN A 181 -3.68 -22.79 -28.59
N PRO A 182 -3.10 -22.23 -29.67
CA PRO A 182 -2.11 -21.17 -29.54
C PRO A 182 -2.69 -19.85 -29.02
N ASN A 183 -4.03 -19.72 -28.98
CA ASN A 183 -4.70 -18.51 -28.51
C ASN A 183 -4.93 -18.50 -26.99
N TYR A 184 -4.77 -19.63 -26.31
CA TYR A 184 -5.13 -19.75 -24.89
C TYR A 184 -4.09 -20.52 -24.08
N TRP A 185 -3.96 -20.20 -22.79
CA TRP A 185 -2.91 -20.77 -21.94
C TRP A 185 -3.14 -22.21 -21.49
N PHE A 186 -4.34 -22.76 -21.69
CA PHE A 186 -4.67 -24.15 -21.32
C PHE A 186 -5.40 -24.88 -22.46
N PRO A 187 -5.06 -26.15 -22.74
CA PRO A 187 -5.65 -26.91 -23.84
C PRO A 187 -7.16 -27.08 -23.76
N GLU A 188 -7.71 -27.21 -22.56
CA GLU A 188 -9.13 -27.49 -22.30
C GLU A 188 -10.04 -26.26 -22.46
N TYR A 189 -9.49 -25.13 -22.94
CA TYR A 189 -10.24 -23.89 -23.12
C TYR A 189 -11.48 -24.10 -23.99
N HIS A 190 -11.32 -24.75 -25.14
CA HIS A 190 -12.44 -25.22 -25.95
C HIS A 190 -12.63 -26.74 -25.83
N SER A 191 -13.87 -27.16 -25.74
CA SER A 191 -14.32 -28.55 -25.84
C SER A 191 -14.80 -28.87 -27.25
N ASN A 192 -14.85 -30.15 -27.62
CA ASN A 192 -15.45 -30.57 -28.88
C ASN A 192 -16.92 -30.11 -28.95
N GLY A 193 -17.30 -29.49 -30.07
CA GLY A 193 -18.62 -28.89 -30.28
C GLY A 193 -18.74 -27.43 -29.83
N ASP A 194 -17.76 -26.86 -29.12
CA ASP A 194 -17.80 -25.45 -28.73
C ASP A 194 -17.82 -24.55 -29.97
N THR A 195 -18.68 -23.53 -29.91
CA THR A 195 -18.82 -22.52 -30.96
C THR A 195 -18.31 -21.17 -30.50
N TYR A 196 -17.64 -20.44 -31.40
CA TYR A 196 -17.04 -19.14 -31.07
C TYR A 196 -16.85 -18.25 -32.32
N ASN A 197 -16.62 -16.96 -32.07
CA ASN A 197 -16.36 -15.97 -33.12
C ASN A 197 -14.93 -16.04 -33.66
N PHE A 198 -14.74 -15.61 -34.91
CA PHE A 198 -13.43 -15.18 -35.37
C PHE A 198 -12.93 -14.03 -34.48
N PRO A 199 -11.69 -14.09 -33.97
CA PRO A 199 -11.13 -13.06 -33.10
C PRO A 199 -11.17 -11.66 -33.73
N LYS A 200 -10.92 -11.55 -35.05
CA LYS A 200 -10.74 -10.30 -35.81
C LYS A 200 -9.86 -9.32 -35.03
N THR A 201 -8.65 -9.79 -34.75
CA THR A 201 -7.75 -9.24 -33.74
C THR A 201 -7.57 -7.73 -33.84
N GLN A 202 -7.36 -7.20 -35.05
CA GLN A 202 -7.12 -5.77 -35.23
C GLN A 202 -8.38 -4.91 -35.03
N ILE A 203 -9.56 -5.44 -35.39
CA ILE A 203 -10.82 -4.70 -35.35
C ILE A 203 -11.41 -4.75 -33.94
N TYR A 204 -11.69 -5.95 -33.42
CA TYR A 204 -12.42 -6.10 -32.16
C TYR A 204 -11.48 -6.13 -30.95
N GLN A 205 -10.39 -6.90 -31.00
CA GLN A 205 -9.51 -7.04 -29.83
C GLN A 205 -8.72 -5.74 -29.61
N ILE A 206 -7.85 -5.34 -30.55
CA ILE A 206 -7.06 -4.11 -30.45
C ILE A 206 -7.95 -2.87 -30.44
N GLY A 207 -9.00 -2.81 -31.27
CA GLY A 207 -9.91 -1.67 -31.29
C GLY A 207 -10.64 -1.46 -29.95
N SER A 208 -11.03 -2.53 -29.25
CA SER A 208 -11.72 -2.39 -27.95
C SER A 208 -10.82 -1.81 -26.87
N TRP A 209 -9.55 -2.19 -26.83
CA TRP A 209 -8.57 -1.57 -25.93
C TRP A 209 -8.29 -0.11 -26.28
N LYS A 210 -8.31 0.25 -27.57
CA LYS A 210 -8.22 1.64 -28.02
C LYS A 210 -9.38 2.48 -27.50
N ASN A 211 -10.59 1.93 -27.56
CA ASN A 211 -11.81 2.57 -27.04
C ASN A 211 -11.70 2.85 -25.54
N ILE A 212 -11.24 1.87 -24.76
CA ILE A 212 -10.97 2.09 -23.34
C ILE A 212 -9.92 3.19 -23.15
N TYR A 213 -8.77 3.10 -23.82
CA TYR A 213 -7.67 4.06 -23.66
C TYR A 213 -8.12 5.50 -23.92
N ASN A 214 -8.86 5.72 -25.01
CA ASN A 214 -9.33 7.05 -25.40
C ASN A 214 -10.32 7.68 -24.41
N HIS A 215 -11.07 6.85 -23.68
CA HIS A 215 -12.16 7.30 -22.80
C HIS A 215 -11.91 7.01 -21.33
N CYS A 216 -10.73 6.49 -20.98
CA CYS A 216 -10.36 6.18 -19.61
C CYS A 216 -10.23 7.48 -18.79
N PRO A 217 -10.80 7.53 -17.58
CA PRO A 217 -10.57 8.65 -16.67
C PRO A 217 -9.08 8.82 -16.34
N LYS A 218 -8.60 10.06 -16.27
CA LYS A 218 -7.17 10.37 -16.07
C LYS A 218 -6.60 9.88 -14.75
N ASP A 219 -7.45 9.68 -13.75
CA ASP A 219 -7.09 9.22 -12.41
C ASP A 219 -7.12 7.69 -12.27
N VAL A 220 -7.35 6.96 -13.37
CA VAL A 220 -7.25 5.49 -13.42
C VAL A 220 -5.94 5.10 -14.10
N GLU A 221 -5.11 4.36 -13.36
CA GLU A 221 -3.89 3.75 -13.87
C GLU A 221 -4.20 2.34 -14.41
N ILE A 222 -3.88 2.11 -15.69
CA ILE A 222 -3.97 0.79 -16.33
C ILE A 222 -2.56 0.32 -16.69
N LEU A 223 -2.18 -0.85 -16.21
CA LEU A 223 -0.87 -1.46 -16.42
C LEU A 223 -1.02 -2.78 -17.17
N ASN A 224 -0.25 -2.94 -18.25
CA ASN A 224 -0.23 -4.19 -19.00
C ASN A 224 0.92 -5.08 -18.52
N CYS A 225 0.60 -6.15 -17.79
CA CYS A 225 1.55 -7.15 -17.32
C CYS A 225 1.55 -8.43 -18.17
N SER A 226 0.88 -8.42 -19.32
CA SER A 226 0.82 -9.56 -20.24
C SER A 226 2.07 -9.58 -21.12
N GLU A 227 2.95 -10.56 -20.90
CA GLU A 227 4.34 -10.56 -21.40
C GLU A 227 4.44 -10.48 -22.92
N ILE A 228 3.57 -11.19 -23.64
CA ILE A 228 3.58 -11.24 -25.12
C ILE A 228 2.51 -10.34 -25.74
N SER A 229 1.88 -9.48 -24.93
CA SER A 229 0.76 -8.67 -25.39
C SER A 229 1.14 -7.69 -26.50
N GLN A 230 0.26 -7.63 -27.50
CA GLN A 230 0.28 -6.70 -28.62
C GLN A 230 -0.53 -5.42 -28.37
N ILE A 231 -1.13 -5.25 -27.17
CA ILE A 231 -1.89 -4.04 -26.83
C ILE A 231 -0.91 -2.87 -26.65
N PRO A 232 -0.95 -1.81 -27.49
CA PRO A 232 0.07 -0.76 -27.48
C PRO A 232 -0.28 0.44 -26.57
N TYR A 233 -1.50 0.47 -26.01
CA TYR A 233 -2.06 1.69 -25.41
C TYR A 233 -1.69 1.90 -23.94
N PHE A 234 -1.38 0.82 -23.21
CA PHE A 234 -1.12 0.87 -21.77
C PHE A 234 0.34 0.60 -21.47
N LYS A 235 0.85 1.19 -20.38
CA LYS A 235 2.24 1.00 -19.95
C LYS A 235 2.50 -0.48 -19.68
N LYS A 236 3.40 -1.07 -20.47
CA LYS A 236 3.83 -2.46 -20.29
C LYS A 236 4.85 -2.53 -19.16
N ILE A 237 4.61 -3.40 -18.18
CA ILE A 237 5.51 -3.60 -17.04
C ILE A 237 5.62 -5.09 -16.71
N ASN A 238 6.70 -5.49 -16.05
CA ASN A 238 6.83 -6.84 -15.52
C ASN A 238 6.04 -6.98 -14.21
N ILE A 239 5.36 -8.11 -13.99
CA ILE A 239 4.56 -8.35 -12.78
C ILE A 239 5.40 -8.28 -11.48
N ASN A 240 6.70 -8.60 -11.53
CA ASN A 240 7.60 -8.44 -10.39
C ASN A 240 7.65 -7.00 -9.90
N ILE A 241 7.50 -6.00 -10.78
CA ILE A 241 7.49 -4.59 -10.39
C ILE A 241 6.22 -4.27 -9.58
N CYS A 242 5.08 -4.89 -9.90
CA CYS A 242 3.84 -4.71 -9.13
C CYS A 242 4.02 -5.29 -7.72
N ILE A 243 4.46 -6.54 -7.67
CA ILE A 243 4.79 -7.29 -6.47
C ILE A 243 5.77 -6.48 -5.60
N GLU A 244 6.93 -6.14 -6.13
CA GLU A 244 8.00 -5.47 -5.36
C GLU A 244 7.57 -4.13 -4.80
N ASN A 245 6.78 -3.33 -5.54
CA ASN A 245 6.32 -2.03 -5.09
C ASN A 245 5.25 -2.11 -3.99
N GLU A 246 4.41 -3.16 -4.01
CA GLU A 246 3.38 -3.37 -2.99
C GLU A 246 3.93 -4.04 -1.74
N TYR A 247 4.94 -4.91 -1.89
CA TYR A 247 5.68 -5.48 -0.76
C TYR A 247 6.69 -4.51 -0.14
N LYS A 248 6.79 -3.26 -0.62
CA LYS A 248 7.58 -2.26 0.09
C LYS A 248 6.89 -1.87 1.37
N LYS A 249 7.47 -2.31 2.48
CA LYS A 249 7.09 -1.89 3.81
C LYS A 249 7.12 -0.35 3.89
N GLN A 250 6.09 0.23 4.48
CA GLN A 250 5.94 1.66 4.65
C GLN A 250 6.66 2.11 5.92
N VAL A 251 7.46 3.17 5.83
CA VAL A 251 8.18 3.77 6.96
C VAL A 251 7.78 5.23 7.08
N LEU A 252 7.36 5.65 8.27
CA LEU A 252 7.16 7.05 8.59
C LEU A 252 8.43 7.60 9.25
N ILE A 253 9.04 8.64 8.67
CA ILE A 253 10.11 9.41 9.30
C ILE A 253 9.55 10.74 9.79
N LEU A 254 9.74 11.01 11.08
CA LEU A 254 9.44 12.26 11.73
C LEU A 254 10.73 13.05 11.92
N LEU A 255 10.96 14.03 11.05
CA LEU A 255 12.08 14.96 11.16
C LEU A 255 11.67 16.12 12.05
N CYS A 256 12.10 16.10 13.32
CA CYS A 256 11.71 17.11 14.29
C CYS A 256 12.94 17.77 14.90
N GLY A 257 13.07 19.08 14.70
CA GLY A 257 14.24 19.80 15.19
C GLY A 257 14.52 21.09 14.42
N LEU A 258 15.63 21.74 14.76
CA LEU A 258 16.10 22.93 14.08
C LEU A 258 16.93 22.52 12.86
N PRO A 259 16.77 23.12 11.68
CA PRO A 259 17.45 22.69 10.45
C PRO A 259 18.88 23.25 10.34
N ARG A 260 19.59 23.41 11.47
CA ARG A 260 20.88 24.15 11.55
C ARG A 260 21.96 23.54 10.65
N THR A 261 22.11 22.23 10.70
CA THR A 261 23.09 21.46 9.91
C THR A 261 22.40 20.56 8.89
N PHE A 262 21.16 20.92 8.53
CA PHE A 262 20.29 20.12 7.68
C PHE A 262 20.96 19.72 6.36
N LYS A 263 21.71 20.62 5.71
CA LYS A 263 22.31 20.31 4.40
C LYS A 263 23.29 19.13 4.45
N GLN A 264 24.13 19.07 5.49
CA GLN A 264 25.09 17.99 5.67
C GLN A 264 24.42 16.72 6.21
N CYS A 265 23.53 16.87 7.18
CA CYS A 265 22.85 15.76 7.84
C CYS A 265 21.81 15.08 6.93
N SER A 266 21.13 15.83 6.06
CA SER A 266 20.10 15.27 5.17
C SER A 266 20.65 14.31 4.13
N GLN A 267 21.79 14.65 3.52
CA GLN A 267 22.51 13.76 2.61
C GLN A 267 22.97 12.50 3.34
N ASN A 268 23.49 12.65 4.56
CA ASN A 268 23.88 11.52 5.38
C ASN A 268 22.67 10.62 5.72
N ILE A 269 21.55 11.16 6.18
CA ILE A 269 20.32 10.40 6.46
C ILE A 269 19.81 9.71 5.18
N MET A 270 19.80 10.42 4.06
CA MET A 270 19.38 9.86 2.77
C MET A 270 20.26 8.66 2.37
N GLN A 271 21.58 8.74 2.55
CA GLN A 271 22.50 7.68 2.17
C GLN A 271 22.50 6.51 3.17
N THR A 272 22.51 6.81 4.47
CA THR A 272 22.74 5.82 5.53
C THR A 272 21.47 5.17 6.07
N LEU A 273 20.29 5.78 5.85
CA LEU A 273 19.01 5.24 6.29
C LEU A 273 18.05 4.98 5.12
N ILE A 274 17.87 5.92 4.20
CA ILE A 274 16.80 5.78 3.20
C ILE A 274 17.27 4.90 2.02
N THR A 275 18.37 5.27 1.38
CA THR A 275 18.87 4.63 0.15
C THR A 275 19.32 3.19 0.38
N CYS A 276 19.95 2.89 1.52
CA CYS A 276 20.36 1.54 1.89
C CYS A 276 19.18 0.60 2.22
N ASN A 277 17.95 1.14 2.33
CA ASN A 277 16.72 0.41 2.60
C ASN A 277 15.74 0.52 1.42
N SER A 278 16.21 0.30 0.19
CA SER A 278 15.46 0.49 -1.06
C SER A 278 14.16 -0.32 -1.20
N LYS A 279 13.98 -1.34 -0.38
CA LYS A 279 12.76 -2.16 -0.27
C LYS A 279 11.69 -1.56 0.64
N TYR A 280 11.92 -0.40 1.23
CA TYR A 280 10.95 0.34 2.01
C TYR A 280 10.52 1.59 1.23
N ASN A 281 9.27 2.03 1.45
CA ASN A 281 8.80 3.33 1.01
C ASN A 281 8.74 4.27 2.21
N PHE A 282 9.32 5.44 2.07
CA PHE A 282 9.49 6.40 3.14
C PHE A 282 8.55 7.58 2.96
N THR A 283 7.70 7.81 3.96
CA THR A 283 6.94 9.05 4.11
C THR A 283 7.63 9.92 5.14
N ILE A 284 7.93 11.17 4.80
CA ILE A 284 8.57 12.11 5.73
C ILE A 284 7.58 13.19 6.14
N ILE A 285 7.53 13.47 7.44
CA ILE A 285 6.88 14.64 7.99
C ILE A 285 7.93 15.43 8.76
N VAL A 286 8.04 16.71 8.41
CA VAL A 286 9.01 17.63 9.01
C VAL A 286 8.27 18.54 9.97
N SER A 287 8.80 18.71 11.19
CA SER A 287 8.37 19.76 12.11
C SER A 287 9.59 20.57 12.55
N THR A 288 9.59 21.84 12.16
CA THR A 288 10.75 22.72 12.33
C THR A 288 10.31 24.15 12.64
N ASP A 289 11.26 25.09 12.74
CA ASP A 289 10.94 26.49 13.04
C ASP A 289 10.73 27.32 11.78
N LYS A 290 9.76 28.25 11.84
CA LYS A 290 9.39 29.13 10.73
C LYS A 290 10.47 30.16 10.41
N THR A 291 11.17 30.66 11.44
CA THR A 291 12.11 31.77 11.30
C THR A 291 13.23 31.64 12.32
N PHE A 292 14.47 31.57 11.86
CA PHE A 292 15.66 31.73 12.72
C PHE A 292 15.96 33.20 13.07
N ALA A 293 15.08 34.11 12.69
CA ALA A 293 15.31 35.55 12.61
C ALA A 293 15.66 36.26 13.94
N ASN A 294 15.55 35.62 15.12
CA ASN A 294 15.67 36.33 16.41
C ASN A 294 16.52 35.64 17.49
N LYS A 295 17.48 34.78 17.15
CA LYS A 295 18.36 34.17 18.18
C LYS A 295 19.85 34.31 17.90
N GLU A 296 20.38 35.53 18.05
CA GLU A 296 21.81 35.76 18.30
C GLU A 296 22.30 35.11 19.62
N LYS A 297 21.38 34.86 20.58
CA LYS A 297 21.74 34.39 21.94
C LYS A 297 22.20 32.94 22.06
N TRP A 298 21.95 32.09 21.07
CA TRP A 298 22.10 30.63 21.21
C TRP A 298 22.91 29.95 20.10
N CYS A 299 23.37 30.71 19.11
CA CYS A 299 24.21 30.20 18.03
C CYS A 299 25.58 30.86 18.17
N ASN A 300 26.63 30.07 18.25
CA ASN A 300 27.98 30.59 18.13
C ASN A 300 28.13 31.23 16.74
N LYS A 301 28.95 32.28 16.62
CA LYS A 301 29.17 33.03 15.36
C LYS A 301 29.73 32.19 14.20
N THR A 302 30.03 30.92 14.43
CA THR A 302 30.71 30.01 13.50
C THR A 302 29.76 29.11 12.70
N ASP A 303 28.45 29.10 12.97
CA ASP A 303 27.51 28.24 12.26
C ASP A 303 27.27 28.79 10.83
N GLU A 304 28.02 28.25 9.86
CA GLU A 304 27.93 28.60 8.43
C GLU A 304 26.54 28.28 7.86
N LYS A 305 25.95 29.29 7.21
CA LYS A 305 24.70 29.29 6.41
C LYS A 305 23.44 28.82 7.15
N LYS A 306 22.71 29.82 7.66
CA LYS A 306 21.31 29.70 8.07
C LYS A 306 20.42 29.87 6.83
N TYR A 307 19.27 29.20 6.81
CA TYR A 307 18.23 29.49 5.82
C TYR A 307 17.64 30.86 6.12
N ASP A 308 17.90 31.85 5.26
CA ASP A 308 17.40 33.22 5.43
C ASP A 308 15.93 33.34 5.03
N ASN A 309 15.42 32.37 4.26
CA ASN A 309 14.03 32.31 3.84
C ASN A 309 13.49 30.86 3.91
N ILE A 310 12.18 30.74 4.14
CA ILE A 310 11.49 29.44 4.31
C ILE A 310 11.46 28.65 3.00
N GLU A 311 11.31 29.35 1.87
CA GLU A 311 11.18 28.75 0.54
C GLU A 311 12.44 27.97 0.15
N GLU A 312 13.62 28.48 0.47
CA GLU A 312 14.91 27.83 0.27
C GLU A 312 15.02 26.56 1.12
N LEU A 313 14.56 26.60 2.37
CA LEU A 313 14.51 25.41 3.22
C LEU A 313 13.56 24.35 2.66
N GLU A 314 12.35 24.73 2.25
CA GLU A 314 11.38 23.80 1.65
C GLU A 314 11.94 23.19 0.35
N ASN A 315 12.55 24.02 -0.51
CA ASN A 315 13.18 23.57 -1.74
C ASN A 315 14.32 22.59 -1.48
N ASP A 316 15.22 22.88 -0.54
CA ASP A 316 16.32 21.97 -0.18
C ASP A 316 15.80 20.69 0.48
N LEU A 317 14.76 20.76 1.32
CA LEU A 317 14.08 19.59 1.87
C LEU A 317 13.51 18.69 0.77
N HIS A 318 12.73 19.26 -0.15
CA HIS A 318 12.14 18.52 -1.26
C HIS A 318 13.20 17.95 -2.19
N LYS A 319 14.24 18.72 -2.51
CA LYS A 319 15.37 18.26 -3.32
C LYS A 319 16.12 17.10 -2.67
N CYS A 320 16.32 17.13 -1.35
CA CYS A 320 17.03 16.08 -0.63
C CYS A 320 16.19 14.82 -0.46
N TYR A 321 14.89 14.92 -0.16
CA TYR A 321 14.08 13.78 0.26
C TYR A 321 13.03 13.30 -0.74
N THR A 322 12.82 13.98 -1.86
CA THR A 322 11.87 13.51 -2.88
C THR A 322 12.58 12.61 -3.88
N THR A 323 12.38 11.31 -3.75
CA THR A 323 12.91 10.28 -4.67
C THR A 323 11.80 9.30 -5.05
N THR A 324 12.10 8.27 -5.85
CA THR A 324 11.09 7.25 -6.21
C THR A 324 10.54 6.48 -5.00
N ASN A 325 11.31 6.38 -3.90
CA ASN A 325 10.93 5.60 -2.71
C ASN A 325 10.82 6.47 -1.44
N CYS A 326 10.90 7.81 -1.56
CA CYS A 326 10.82 8.72 -0.44
C CYS A 326 10.10 10.00 -0.84
N ASN A 327 9.15 10.44 -0.01
CA ASN A 327 8.43 11.68 -0.28
C ASN A 327 8.16 12.46 1.02
N ILE A 328 8.26 13.79 0.95
CA ILE A 328 7.81 14.67 2.01
C ILE A 328 6.30 14.84 1.87
N LYS A 329 5.57 14.38 2.89
CA LYS A 329 4.10 14.54 2.96
C LYS A 329 3.70 15.90 3.51
N LYS A 330 4.45 16.42 4.48
CA LYS A 330 4.14 17.71 5.12
C LYS A 330 5.35 18.32 5.81
N ILE A 331 5.41 19.65 5.75
CA ILE A 331 6.28 20.48 6.58
C ILE A 331 5.39 21.29 7.52
N LEU A 332 5.68 21.21 8.81
CA LEU A 332 5.00 21.89 9.90
C LEU A 332 5.97 22.89 10.53
N TYR A 333 5.47 24.09 10.80
CA TYR A 333 6.25 25.14 11.41
C TYR A 333 5.70 25.44 12.80
N SER A 334 6.56 25.34 13.81
CA SER A 334 6.25 25.74 15.19
C SER A 334 7.09 26.95 15.58
N SER A 335 6.55 27.86 16.39
CA SER A 335 7.33 28.96 16.95
C SER A 335 7.42 28.85 18.47
N LEU A 336 8.59 29.18 19.02
CA LEU A 336 8.86 29.15 20.47
C LEU A 336 8.00 30.14 21.28
N HIS A 337 7.41 31.13 20.63
CA HIS A 337 6.66 32.19 21.32
C HIS A 337 5.22 31.78 21.66
N GLU A 338 4.74 30.67 21.11
CA GLU A 338 3.30 30.34 21.10
C GLU A 338 2.88 29.26 22.11
N ALA A 339 3.81 28.62 22.85
CA ALA A 339 3.42 27.51 23.73
C ALA A 339 4.26 27.37 25.03
N PRO A 340 3.61 27.17 26.20
CA PRO A 340 4.27 26.82 27.45
C PRO A 340 4.71 25.35 27.45
N GLY A 341 5.84 25.03 26.84
CA GLY A 341 6.33 23.65 26.68
C GLY A 341 7.80 23.58 26.31
N SER A 342 8.38 22.38 26.30
CA SER A 342 9.65 22.22 25.56
C SER A 342 9.32 22.32 24.06
N ILE A 343 10.15 23.00 23.26
CA ILE A 343 9.88 23.17 21.83
C ILE A 343 9.74 21.82 21.10
N PHE A 344 10.42 20.79 21.61
CA PHE A 344 10.27 19.42 21.17
C PHE A 344 8.84 18.89 21.33
N GLN A 345 8.22 19.12 22.49
CA GLN A 345 6.84 18.72 22.77
C GLN A 345 5.86 19.35 21.79
N VAL A 346 6.01 20.65 21.56
CA VAL A 346 5.16 21.42 20.65
C VAL A 346 5.25 20.86 19.22
N ARG A 347 6.48 20.65 18.74
CA ARG A 347 6.73 20.10 17.41
C ARG A 347 6.19 18.68 17.28
N LEU A 348 6.46 17.84 18.26
CA LEU A 348 5.95 16.47 18.25
C LEU A 348 4.43 16.46 18.26
N LYS A 349 3.77 17.20 19.16
CA LYS A 349 2.32 17.36 19.21
C LYS A 349 1.74 17.80 17.87
N SER A 350 2.34 18.79 17.20
CA SER A 350 1.89 19.26 15.88
C SER A 350 1.91 18.15 14.81
N ILE A 351 2.93 17.29 14.84
CA ILE A 351 3.02 16.12 13.94
C ILE A 351 1.88 15.16 14.26
N LEU A 352 1.69 14.84 15.52
CA LEU A 352 0.70 13.85 15.97
C LEU A 352 -0.73 14.29 15.65
N GLU A 353 -1.03 15.59 15.80
CA GLU A 353 -2.30 16.20 15.42
C GLU A 353 -2.53 16.16 13.91
N TYR A 354 -1.50 16.48 13.10
CA TYR A 354 -1.60 16.39 11.64
C TYR A 354 -1.82 14.96 11.14
N CYS A 355 -1.13 14.01 11.75
CA CYS A 355 -1.09 12.63 11.30
C CYS A 355 -2.38 11.86 11.50
N ASP A 356 -3.21 12.23 12.49
CA ASP A 356 -4.23 11.35 13.07
C ASP A 356 -3.64 9.94 13.31
N LEU A 357 -2.97 9.78 14.44
CA LEU A 357 -2.23 8.55 14.80
C LEU A 357 -3.04 7.25 14.66
N ASN A 358 -4.36 7.32 14.77
CA ASN A 358 -5.21 6.15 14.61
C ASN A 358 -5.32 5.70 13.15
N LYS A 359 -5.21 6.63 12.19
CA LYS A 359 -5.28 6.39 10.75
C LYS A 359 -3.93 6.06 10.11
N LEU A 360 -2.81 6.31 10.80
CA LEU A 360 -1.50 5.90 10.30
C LEU A 360 -1.30 4.39 10.43
N ASN A 361 -0.92 3.74 9.33
CA ASN A 361 -0.59 2.32 9.30
C ASN A 361 0.73 2.11 8.54
N PHE A 362 1.84 2.41 9.21
CA PHE A 362 3.20 2.16 8.72
C PHE A 362 3.80 0.94 9.41
N ASP A 363 4.63 0.19 8.70
CA ASP A 363 5.39 -0.94 9.25
C ASP A 363 6.41 -0.48 10.29
N LYS A 364 6.99 0.71 10.09
CA LYS A 364 7.97 1.31 11.01
C LYS A 364 7.76 2.80 11.17
N TYR A 365 8.08 3.27 12.37
CA TYR A 365 8.07 4.66 12.77
C TYR A 365 9.48 5.01 13.19
N ILE A 366 10.02 6.03 12.55
CA ILE A 366 11.32 6.59 12.85
C ILE A 366 11.09 8.03 13.23
N PHE A 367 11.70 8.43 14.32
CA PHE A 367 11.90 9.84 14.60
C PHE A 367 13.39 10.09 14.57
N ILE A 368 13.79 11.21 14.00
CA ILE A 368 15.19 11.62 13.93
C ILE A 368 15.28 13.13 13.88
N ARG A 369 16.23 13.72 14.61
CA ARG A 369 16.53 15.14 14.45
C ARG A 369 17.22 15.43 13.12
N PRO A 370 16.96 16.59 12.51
CA PRO A 370 17.58 16.99 11.25
C PRO A 370 19.06 17.38 11.38
N ASP A 371 19.60 17.48 12.59
CA ASP A 371 21.00 17.84 12.87
C ASP A 371 21.89 16.63 13.26
N ILE A 372 21.42 15.41 12.98
CA ILE A 372 22.14 14.16 13.26
C ILE A 372 22.86 13.62 12.04
N VAL A 373 24.09 13.16 12.28
CA VAL A 373 24.87 12.29 11.39
C VAL A 373 24.88 10.87 11.94
N LEU A 374 24.44 9.94 11.11
CA LEU A 374 24.54 8.51 11.31
C LEU A 374 25.90 8.05 10.77
N ASN A 375 26.73 7.48 11.64
CA ASN A 375 28.06 7.02 11.26
C ASN A 375 28.11 5.66 10.54
N LYS A 376 26.96 4.97 10.46
CA LYS A 376 26.82 3.66 9.81
C LYS A 376 25.49 3.58 9.07
N GLN A 377 25.44 2.70 8.06
CA GLN A 377 24.19 2.33 7.43
C GLN A 377 23.29 1.58 8.41
N ILE A 378 22.02 1.95 8.47
CA ILE A 378 21.02 1.31 9.32
C ILE A 378 20.27 0.27 8.47
N ASN A 379 20.28 -1.00 8.86
CA ASN A 379 19.44 -2.01 8.23
C ASN A 379 18.12 -2.15 8.99
N LEU A 380 17.01 -1.64 8.43
CA LEU A 380 15.72 -1.59 9.12
C LEU A 380 15.13 -2.96 9.46
N ASP A 381 15.56 -4.04 8.80
CA ASP A 381 15.07 -5.39 9.09
C ASP A 381 15.45 -5.89 10.48
N VAL A 382 16.57 -5.40 11.02
CA VAL A 382 17.06 -5.78 12.35
C VAL A 382 16.12 -5.23 13.45
N TYR A 383 15.32 -4.22 13.13
CA TYR A 383 14.45 -3.48 14.06
C TYR A 383 12.99 -3.94 13.96
N ASN A 384 12.73 -5.21 13.62
CA ASN A 384 11.37 -5.75 13.55
C ASN A 384 10.83 -6.04 14.97
N ASN A 385 9.68 -5.46 15.33
CA ASN A 385 9.00 -5.63 16.62
C ASN A 385 9.81 -5.17 17.85
N VAL A 386 10.71 -4.21 17.65
CA VAL A 386 11.60 -3.71 18.69
C VAL A 386 11.64 -2.19 18.68
N PHE A 387 11.65 -1.57 19.86
CA PHE A 387 11.84 -0.14 20.05
C PHE A 387 13.30 0.13 20.36
N HIS A 388 13.96 0.89 19.50
CA HIS A 388 15.35 1.24 19.65
C HIS A 388 15.48 2.74 19.82
N LEU A 389 16.19 3.14 20.87
CA LEU A 389 16.59 4.52 21.12
C LEU A 389 18.07 4.63 20.79
N VAL A 390 18.41 5.57 19.92
CA VAL A 390 19.80 5.89 19.56
C VAL A 390 20.19 7.15 20.32
N PRO A 391 20.99 7.04 21.39
CA PRO A 391 21.41 8.21 22.15
C PRO A 391 22.42 9.05 21.36
N GLY A 392 22.53 10.33 21.71
CA GLY A 392 23.51 11.24 21.14
C GLY A 392 24.97 10.92 21.53
N PRO A 393 25.95 11.59 20.90
CA PRO A 393 27.36 11.34 21.13
C PRO A 393 27.79 11.86 22.51
N GLY A 394 28.17 10.93 23.39
CA GLY A 394 28.78 11.24 24.68
C GLY A 394 28.54 10.13 25.70
N ASN A 395 29.59 9.73 26.43
CA ASN A 395 29.55 8.74 27.52
C ASN A 395 28.64 9.15 28.72
N LEU A 396 27.74 10.12 28.56
CA LEU A 396 26.74 10.51 29.55
C LEU A 396 25.58 9.52 29.68
N THR A 397 25.58 8.43 28.92
CA THR A 397 24.73 7.26 29.16
C THR A 397 25.34 6.24 30.13
N ILE A 398 26.47 6.52 30.78
CA ILE A 398 26.59 6.00 32.15
C ILE A 398 25.51 6.75 32.92
N PRO A 399 24.58 6.07 33.63
CA PRO A 399 23.68 6.73 34.56
C PRO A 399 24.50 7.35 35.68
N SER A 400 25.17 8.47 35.40
CA SER A 400 25.66 9.37 36.41
C SER A 400 24.41 9.96 37.03
N SER A 401 24.35 9.91 38.35
CA SER A 401 23.25 10.29 39.22
C SER A 401 22.89 11.78 39.15
N ARG A 402 23.00 12.45 38.00
CA ARG A 402 22.65 13.87 37.83
C ARG A 402 22.01 14.24 36.49
N ASN A 403 22.14 13.46 35.41
CA ASN A 403 21.77 13.95 34.06
C ASN A 403 20.78 13.06 33.27
N TRP A 404 19.67 12.64 33.88
CA TRP A 404 18.47 12.23 33.14
C TRP A 404 17.60 13.45 32.72
N MET A 405 18.20 14.65 32.65
CA MET A 405 17.48 15.89 32.41
C MET A 405 17.18 16.08 30.90
N GLY A 406 16.06 15.53 30.44
CA GLY A 406 15.10 16.13 29.51
C GLY A 406 15.51 16.65 28.13
N ALA A 407 16.79 16.65 27.74
CA ALA A 407 17.26 17.31 26.52
C ALA A 407 17.91 16.36 25.49
N ASP A 408 18.15 15.09 25.83
CA ASP A 408 19.00 14.21 25.04
C ASP A 408 18.35 12.87 24.63
N TRP A 409 17.03 12.75 24.74
CA TRP A 409 16.28 11.58 24.25
C TRP A 409 15.65 11.82 22.88
N ASP A 410 15.92 13.00 22.33
CA ASP A 410 15.34 13.50 21.10
C ASP A 410 16.23 13.21 19.89
N TYR A 411 17.28 12.37 19.99
CA TYR A 411 18.16 12.16 18.84
C TYR A 411 17.48 11.31 17.76
N MET A 412 17.36 10.01 17.98
CA MET A 412 16.69 9.11 17.04
C MET A 412 16.06 7.92 17.74
N TRP A 413 14.92 7.47 17.22
CA TRP A 413 14.24 6.26 17.66
C TRP A 413 13.61 5.55 16.48
N ILE A 414 13.56 4.22 16.56
CA ILE A 414 12.98 3.32 15.56
C ILE A 414 12.06 2.35 16.29
N GLY A 415 10.81 2.22 15.84
CA GLY A 415 9.85 1.31 16.46
C GLY A 415 8.72 0.88 15.52
N CYS A 416 7.88 -0.02 16.01
CA CYS A 416 6.57 -0.32 15.42
C CYS A 416 5.53 0.71 15.90
N LYS A 417 4.29 0.61 15.41
CA LYS A 417 3.20 1.53 15.80
C LYS A 417 3.01 1.55 17.31
N GLU A 418 2.90 0.38 17.92
CA GLU A 418 2.59 0.24 19.35
C GLU A 418 3.67 0.87 20.22
N SER A 419 4.94 0.60 19.92
CA SER A 419 6.04 1.15 20.70
C SER A 419 6.25 2.65 20.47
N PHE A 420 6.06 3.11 19.24
CA PHE A 420 6.05 4.52 18.91
C PHE A 420 4.93 5.25 19.67
N MET A 421 3.70 4.71 19.63
CA MET A 421 2.52 5.26 20.31
C MET A 421 2.72 5.36 21.82
N LEU A 422 3.24 4.31 22.44
CA LEU A 422 3.56 4.33 23.87
C LEU A 422 4.53 5.47 24.19
N TRP A 423 5.59 5.62 23.41
CA TRP A 423 6.61 6.64 23.67
C TRP A 423 6.15 8.08 23.42
N VAL A 424 5.32 8.33 22.38
CA VAL A 424 4.77 9.68 22.13
C VAL A 424 3.70 10.11 23.14
N TYR A 425 3.01 9.13 23.75
CA TYR A 425 1.77 9.37 24.51
C TYR A 425 1.84 10.49 25.56
N PRO A 426 2.93 10.68 26.34
CA PRO A 426 3.03 11.75 27.35
C PRO A 426 3.02 13.13 26.76
N TYR A 427 3.54 13.25 25.55
CA TYR A 427 3.68 14.51 24.87
C TYR A 427 2.34 14.97 24.26
N ILE A 428 1.36 14.07 24.15
CA ILE A 428 -0.01 14.36 23.71
C ILE A 428 -0.85 14.94 24.86
N LEU A 429 -0.62 14.50 26.10
CA LEU A 429 -1.49 14.77 27.25
C LEU A 429 -1.10 16.02 28.08
N GLU A 430 -1.08 17.21 27.49
CA GLU A 430 -0.77 18.45 28.26
C GLU A 430 -1.64 18.68 29.52
N PRO A 431 -1.17 19.45 30.55
CA PRO A 431 0.21 19.77 30.93
C PRO A 431 0.59 19.20 32.33
N ARG A 432 1.79 18.60 32.41
CA ARG A 432 2.73 18.39 33.56
C ARG A 432 2.24 17.90 34.94
N TRP A 433 0.96 17.99 35.29
CA TRP A 433 0.44 17.75 36.64
C TRP A 433 -0.65 16.67 36.68
N GLU A 434 -1.28 16.34 35.56
CA GLU A 434 -2.30 15.27 35.48
C GLU A 434 -1.76 13.96 34.89
N ILE A 435 -0.47 13.91 34.56
CA ILE A 435 0.18 12.72 34.01
C ILE A 435 -0.05 11.53 34.96
N THR A 436 0.07 11.69 36.28
CA THR A 436 -0.17 10.59 37.24
C THR A 436 -1.54 9.92 37.05
N ASN A 437 -2.62 10.68 36.89
CA ASN A 437 -3.98 10.12 36.77
C ASN A 437 -4.26 9.46 35.41
N VAL A 438 -3.72 10.00 34.32
CA VAL A 438 -3.91 9.41 32.98
C VAL A 438 -2.99 8.20 32.77
N VAL A 439 -1.78 8.28 33.31
CA VAL A 439 -0.86 7.16 33.39
C VAL A 439 -1.49 6.05 34.17
N ASP A 440 -2.00 6.31 35.37
CA ASP A 440 -2.65 5.28 36.16
C ASP A 440 -3.89 4.74 35.45
N ASN A 441 -4.64 5.52 34.66
CA ASN A 441 -5.77 4.99 33.88
C ASN A 441 -5.38 4.14 32.65
N VAL A 442 -4.38 4.56 31.87
CA VAL A 442 -3.91 3.83 30.69
C VAL A 442 -3.10 2.61 31.11
N TYR A 443 -2.24 2.79 32.11
CA TYR A 443 -1.54 1.73 32.80
C TYR A 443 -2.55 0.77 33.42
N THR A 444 -3.56 1.21 34.17
CA THR A 444 -4.60 0.31 34.74
C THR A 444 -5.42 -0.39 33.66
N LYS A 445 -5.74 0.26 32.54
CA LYS A 445 -6.44 -0.39 31.41
C LYS A 445 -5.57 -1.45 30.71
N LEU A 446 -4.26 -1.22 30.60
CA LEU A 446 -3.29 -2.17 30.02
C LEU A 446 -2.86 -3.27 31.03
N TRP A 447 -2.77 -2.92 32.31
CA TRP A 447 -2.35 -3.74 33.47
C TRP A 447 -3.45 -4.66 33.98
N LYS A 448 -4.73 -4.32 33.77
CA LYS A 448 -5.86 -5.25 34.00
C LYS A 448 -5.75 -6.56 33.19
N LYS A 449 -4.78 -6.65 32.26
CA LYS A 449 -4.28 -7.91 31.70
C LYS A 449 -3.01 -8.39 32.45
N GLN A 450 -3.22 -8.78 33.70
CA GLN A 450 -2.41 -9.66 34.60
C GLN A 450 -0.90 -9.85 34.35
N ILE A 451 -0.03 -9.20 35.15
CA ILE A 451 1.17 -9.80 35.84
C ILE A 451 1.53 -8.92 37.07
N PRO A 452 1.66 -9.46 38.31
CA PRO A 452 2.03 -8.67 39.49
C PRO A 452 3.56 -8.53 39.64
N LEU A 453 4.01 -7.38 40.14
CA LEU A 453 5.35 -7.18 40.73
C LEU A 453 5.26 -7.31 42.25
N SER A 454 6.35 -7.71 42.91
CA SER A 454 6.44 -7.62 44.36
C SER A 454 6.80 -6.19 44.80
N ASP A 455 6.22 -5.76 45.91
CA ASP A 455 6.42 -4.41 46.47
C ASP A 455 7.90 -4.09 46.75
N ASP A 456 8.72 -5.12 47.00
CA ASP A 456 10.16 -5.01 47.24
C ASP A 456 10.97 -4.57 46.01
N GLU A 457 10.55 -4.97 44.80
CA GLU A 457 11.21 -4.54 43.55
C GLU A 457 10.84 -3.10 43.18
N ALA A 458 9.60 -2.70 43.48
CA ALA A 458 9.15 -1.31 43.33
C ALA A 458 9.88 -0.38 44.32
N TYR A 459 10.08 -0.84 45.56
CA TYR A 459 10.75 -0.09 46.62
C TYR A 459 12.25 0.16 46.35
N LYS A 460 12.98 -0.83 45.80
CA LYS A 460 14.41 -0.69 45.44
C LYS A 460 14.66 0.33 44.33
N ILE A 461 13.73 0.45 43.38
CA ILE A 461 13.79 1.46 42.32
C ILE A 461 13.57 2.85 42.93
N ASN A 462 12.60 2.98 43.84
CA ASN A 462 12.26 4.25 44.49
C ASN A 462 13.38 4.78 45.42
N GLN A 463 14.12 3.90 46.10
CA GLN A 463 15.27 4.28 46.94
C GLN A 463 16.43 4.90 46.14
N SER A 464 16.59 4.56 44.86
CA SER A 464 17.58 5.21 43.98
C SER A 464 17.21 6.64 43.58
N HIS A 465 15.98 7.09 43.89
CA HIS A 465 15.42 8.38 43.47
C HIS A 465 15.64 9.52 44.49
N ASN A 466 15.94 9.23 45.76
CA ASN A 466 16.13 10.24 46.81
C ASN A 466 17.45 11.03 46.70
N CYS A 467 18.31 10.75 45.72
CA CYS A 467 19.60 11.43 45.55
C CYS A 467 19.59 12.53 44.47
N LEU A 468 18.44 12.78 43.83
CA LEU A 468 18.33 13.64 42.66
C LEU A 468 17.46 14.84 43.00
N GLY A 469 18.07 15.99 43.27
CA GLY A 469 17.36 17.27 43.46
C GLY A 469 16.71 17.76 42.16
N VAL A 470 15.64 17.09 41.71
CA VAL A 470 14.95 17.33 40.44
C VAL A 470 13.53 17.82 40.71
N THR A 471 13.10 18.84 39.96
CA THR A 471 11.81 19.51 40.12
C THR A 471 10.62 18.81 39.43
N ASN A 472 10.80 17.63 38.80
CA ASN A 472 9.70 16.95 38.10
C ASN A 472 9.80 15.41 38.13
N HIS A 473 9.43 14.84 39.28
CA HIS A 473 9.58 13.42 39.58
C HIS A 473 8.66 12.50 38.74
N SER A 474 7.47 12.98 38.40
CA SER A 474 6.39 12.20 37.75
C SER A 474 6.70 11.79 36.31
N LEU A 475 7.38 12.65 35.55
CA LEU A 475 7.73 12.37 34.17
C LEU A 475 8.80 11.25 34.08
N TYR A 476 9.75 11.25 35.02
CA TYR A 476 10.77 10.21 35.10
C TYR A 476 10.18 8.85 35.43
N GLU A 477 9.35 8.80 36.48
CA GLU A 477 8.66 7.59 36.90
C GLU A 477 7.83 7.01 35.75
N TYR A 478 7.18 7.89 34.99
CA TYR A 478 6.42 7.48 33.81
C TYR A 478 7.29 6.83 32.73
N TYR A 479 8.42 7.43 32.34
CA TYR A 479 9.28 6.83 31.32
C TYR A 479 9.92 5.54 31.79
N ALA A 480 10.29 5.44 33.07
CA ALA A 480 10.71 4.18 33.67
C ALA A 480 9.61 3.11 33.57
N ARG A 481 8.34 3.48 33.82
CA ARG A 481 7.17 2.60 33.65
C ARG A 481 6.95 2.21 32.18
N ILE A 482 7.12 3.12 31.21
CA ILE A 482 7.07 2.80 29.76
C ILE A 482 8.16 1.80 29.40
N ILE A 483 9.42 2.10 29.74
CA ILE A 483 10.56 1.27 29.37
C ILE A 483 10.35 -0.13 29.95
N LYS A 484 9.90 -0.23 31.20
CA LYS A 484 9.53 -1.48 31.84
C LYS A 484 8.40 -2.20 31.11
N PHE A 485 7.32 -1.50 30.74
CA PHE A 485 6.19 -2.07 30.02
C PHE A 485 6.59 -2.60 28.63
N LEU A 486 7.40 -1.84 27.90
CA LEU A 486 7.95 -2.27 26.62
C LEU A 486 8.85 -3.52 26.78
N ILE A 487 9.71 -3.56 27.80
CA ILE A 487 10.49 -4.77 28.15
C ILE A 487 9.56 -5.96 28.43
N MET A 488 8.47 -5.76 29.17
CA MET A 488 7.46 -6.80 29.44
C MET A 488 6.77 -7.30 28.17
N LEU A 489 6.55 -6.44 27.17
CA LEU A 489 6.06 -6.81 25.84
C LEU A 489 7.12 -7.53 24.98
N LYS A 490 8.27 -7.91 25.56
CA LYS A 490 9.44 -8.48 24.87
C LYS A 490 10.03 -7.56 23.79
N ILE A 491 9.74 -6.27 23.86
CA ILE A 491 10.32 -5.25 23.00
C ILE A 491 11.72 -4.98 23.57
N LYS A 492 12.76 -5.45 22.85
CA LYS A 492 14.15 -5.31 23.30
C LYS A 492 14.57 -3.83 23.33
N PHE A 493 15.00 -3.34 24.48
CA PHE A 493 15.75 -2.08 24.52
C PHE A 493 17.22 -2.39 24.28
N THR A 494 17.78 -1.89 23.18
CA THR A 494 19.24 -1.93 23.00
C THR A 494 19.77 -0.50 23.00
N ASN A 495 20.69 -0.22 23.91
CA ASN A 495 21.60 0.90 23.76
C ASN A 495 22.66 0.42 22.77
N SER A 496 22.46 0.69 21.48
CA SER A 496 23.42 0.21 20.49
C SER A 496 24.63 1.12 20.51
N ASN A 497 25.71 0.69 21.15
CA ASN A 497 27.05 1.18 20.81
C ASN A 497 27.37 0.97 19.31
N ASP A 498 26.57 0.15 18.62
CA ASP A 498 26.67 -0.11 17.18
C ASP A 498 26.18 1.03 16.29
N ILE A 499 25.32 1.94 16.76
CA ILE A 499 24.88 3.13 16.01
C ILE A 499 25.38 4.36 16.76
N VAL A 500 26.39 5.05 16.23
CA VAL A 500 26.81 6.32 16.79
C VAL A 500 26.12 7.41 15.97
N ALA A 501 25.04 7.94 16.52
CA ALA A 501 24.53 9.23 16.08
C ALA A 501 25.46 10.29 16.65
N SER A 502 25.90 11.23 15.81
CA SER A 502 26.61 12.42 16.26
C SER A 502 25.84 13.67 15.85
N VAL A 503 25.80 14.69 16.71
CA VAL A 503 25.29 16.01 16.31
C VAL A 503 26.46 16.83 15.83
N ILE A 504 26.30 17.41 14.65
CA ILE A 504 27.19 18.46 14.18
C ILE A 504 26.81 19.71 14.98
N ARG A 505 27.64 20.05 15.97
CA ARG A 505 27.48 21.29 16.76
C ARG A 505 28.31 22.41 16.17
#